data_AF-A0A0C2IND7-F1
#
_entry.id   AF-A0A0C2IND7-F1
#
_cell.length_a   1.000
_cell.length_b   1.000
_cell.length_c   1.000
_cell.angle_alpha   90.00
_cell.angle_beta   90.00
_cell.angle_gamma   90.00
#
_symmetry.space_group_name_H-M   'P 1'
#
loop_
_entity.id
_entity.type
_entity.pdbx_description
1 polymer ?
#
loop_
_entity_poly.entity_id
_entity_poly.type
_entity_poly.pdbx_seq_one_letter_code
_entity_poly.pdbx_strand_id
1 'polypeptide(L)'
;MVTVLEALLRRNPALDTQYVHPGPNTTVKDAVAPDEWVPWTNFTYANLTMIFSKQLQTTFSGPSDDKPLPLDVTICNEETFAVVLHRFVMPTVNRCLHSVASTAHFGPGSRCADATAVPDWSCIGNSLSQNYVPGDTKLSAKFRPDMAYSSSAYDRDEWAKVLGQITYYQSQFGSRYGFVITDNLLLVLRASRLRTGPGISAMRPTRSGVVKIVDYGDYGEESEMSFANTTLSYVDDNPVNWEKNPPEYAIVPWDERRPGKLTVKLALWCLAMLGTCGEKYIDYSYPPLDSWHFKGHRYVHNSTGESKDRAGPHDIIQGPDPDQASMEPPSSYNEVDDAPRNDSFDFDGQGNGGGEEDEEQESGLAAQFDTSLNVVDDDADGPSWQASENKLSRDDQAWAGTTNSDGNDENDNNDDIDDGDVDTVVAGPAFASKLKTVTVTVSKRKGLGKLFGKLYFTDHRGRQIDTEKAEWKKVVGGYEMLGRRHRYVTSQFPD
;
A
#
# COMPACT_ATOMS: atom_id res chain seq x y z
N MET A 1 -28.38 20.00 -2.11
CA MET A 1 -28.01 18.70 -1.53
C MET A 1 -26.54 18.50 -1.80
N VAL A 2 -25.73 18.10 -0.83
CA VAL A 2 -24.27 17.98 -1.01
C VAL A 2 -23.95 16.55 -1.41
N THR A 3 -23.13 16.37 -2.44
CA THR A 3 -22.61 15.06 -2.89
C THR A 3 -21.38 14.64 -2.08
N VAL A 4 -21.07 13.34 -2.09
CA VAL A 4 -19.83 12.81 -1.52
C VAL A 4 -18.61 13.47 -2.17
N LEU A 5 -18.61 13.71 -3.48
CA LEU A 5 -17.54 14.44 -4.16
C LEU A 5 -17.33 15.85 -3.61
N GLU A 6 -18.40 16.63 -3.47
CA GLU A 6 -18.32 17.99 -2.92
C GLU A 6 -17.81 18.01 -1.47
N ALA A 7 -18.17 17.01 -0.66
CA ALA A 7 -17.68 16.87 0.71
C ALA A 7 -16.16 16.52 0.77
N LEU A 8 -15.70 15.63 -0.11
CA LEU A 8 -14.28 15.25 -0.22
C LEU A 8 -13.42 16.37 -0.82
N LEU A 9 -14.00 17.25 -1.64
CA LEU A 9 -13.34 18.44 -2.19
C LEU A 9 -13.35 19.67 -1.26
N ARG A 10 -13.98 19.60 -0.08
CA ARG A 10 -13.86 20.65 0.94
C ARG A 10 -12.41 20.79 1.39
N ARG A 11 -11.99 22.01 1.73
CA ARG A 11 -10.63 22.30 2.17
C ARG A 11 -10.25 21.50 3.43
N ASN A 12 -8.96 21.23 3.58
CA ASN A 12 -8.37 20.86 4.87
C ASN A 12 -8.22 22.13 5.75
N PRO A 13 -8.10 21.99 7.08
CA PRO A 13 -7.72 23.11 7.94
C PRO A 13 -6.37 23.70 7.50
N ALA A 14 -6.22 25.01 7.65
CA ALA A 14 -4.92 25.66 7.56
C ALA A 14 -4.16 25.35 8.86
N LEU A 15 -2.94 24.85 8.73
CA LEU A 15 -2.10 24.43 9.85
C LEU A 15 -1.14 25.56 10.24
N ASP A 16 -0.88 25.69 11.54
CA ASP A 16 0.20 26.52 12.05
C ASP A 16 1.38 25.61 12.42
N THR A 17 2.41 25.61 11.57
CA THR A 17 3.58 24.74 11.70
C THR A 17 4.82 25.46 12.25
N GLN A 18 4.67 26.68 12.80
CA GLN A 18 5.80 27.50 13.26
C GLN A 18 6.61 26.88 14.41
N TYR A 19 6.02 25.92 15.14
CA TYR A 19 6.66 25.18 16.24
C TYR A 19 7.17 23.79 15.84
N VAL A 20 7.09 23.43 14.56
CA VAL A 20 7.63 22.15 14.07
C VAL A 20 9.15 22.21 14.04
N HIS A 21 9.79 21.33 14.79
CA HIS A 21 11.24 21.16 14.78
C HIS A 21 11.69 20.11 13.74
N PRO A 22 12.82 20.35 13.03
CA PRO A 22 13.45 19.32 12.21
C PRO A 22 14.04 18.21 13.08
N GLY A 23 14.19 17.02 12.50
CA GLY A 23 14.80 15.87 13.17
C GLY A 23 14.77 14.63 12.28
N PRO A 24 15.47 13.56 12.68
CA PRO A 24 15.47 12.30 11.94
C PRO A 24 14.11 11.59 12.01
N ASN A 25 13.82 10.79 11.00
CA ASN A 25 12.72 9.85 10.99
C ASN A 25 13.09 8.59 11.79
N THR A 26 12.09 8.03 12.48
CA THR A 26 12.19 6.72 13.13
C THR A 26 12.19 5.60 12.09
N THR A 27 12.71 4.43 12.49
CA THR A 27 12.74 3.22 11.64
C THR A 27 12.17 2.02 12.39
N VAL A 28 11.58 1.10 11.64
CA VAL A 28 11.34 -0.27 12.09
C VAL A 28 12.59 -1.08 11.79
N LYS A 29 13.04 -1.94 12.71
CA LYS A 29 14.35 -2.62 12.62
C LYS A 29 14.52 -3.49 11.38
N ASP A 30 13.44 -4.13 10.94
CA ASP A 30 13.43 -5.07 9.82
C ASP A 30 12.92 -4.43 8.51
N ALA A 31 12.71 -3.12 8.49
CA ALA A 31 12.26 -2.39 7.31
C ALA A 31 13.42 -2.19 6.31
N VAL A 32 13.36 -2.88 5.18
CA VAL A 32 14.26 -2.67 4.04
C VAL A 32 13.67 -1.60 3.12
N ALA A 33 14.42 -0.53 2.89
CA ALA A 33 14.02 0.53 1.98
C ALA A 33 14.06 0.03 0.51
N PRO A 34 13.12 0.47 -0.35
CA PRO A 34 13.20 0.20 -1.78
C PRO A 34 14.28 1.07 -2.44
N ASP A 35 15.07 0.47 -3.34
CA ASP A 35 16.16 1.16 -4.07
C ASP A 35 15.63 2.23 -5.05
N GLU A 36 14.43 2.03 -5.60
CA GLU A 36 13.78 2.91 -6.58
C GLU A 36 12.28 3.04 -6.27
N TRP A 37 11.64 4.08 -6.81
CA TRP A 37 10.18 4.31 -6.79
C TRP A 37 9.76 5.02 -8.08
N VAL A 38 8.54 4.77 -8.56
CA VAL A 38 8.08 5.28 -9.86
C VAL A 38 6.71 5.97 -9.78
N PRO A 39 6.38 6.96 -10.63
CA PRO A 39 5.07 7.63 -10.56
C PRO A 39 3.91 6.67 -10.88
N TRP A 40 2.91 6.62 -10.00
CA TRP A 40 1.65 5.90 -10.20
C TRP A 40 0.74 6.68 -11.16
N THR A 41 1.03 6.57 -12.46
CA THR A 41 0.39 7.37 -13.53
C THR A 41 -1.13 7.25 -13.61
N ASN A 42 -1.70 6.17 -13.07
CA ASN A 42 -3.15 5.93 -13.08
C ASN A 42 -3.90 6.53 -11.89
N PHE A 43 -3.22 6.92 -10.80
CA PHE A 43 -3.86 7.51 -9.61
C PHE A 43 -4.08 9.02 -9.82
N THR A 44 -5.09 9.35 -10.62
CA THR A 44 -5.40 10.74 -11.02
C THR A 44 -6.85 11.09 -10.73
N TYR A 45 -7.13 12.38 -10.58
CA TYR A 45 -8.51 12.88 -10.40
C TYR A 45 -9.45 12.38 -11.49
N ALA A 46 -9.04 12.47 -12.77
CA ALA A 46 -9.88 12.07 -13.89
C ALA A 46 -10.24 10.58 -13.83
N ASN A 47 -9.24 9.71 -13.63
CA ASN A 47 -9.46 8.27 -13.55
C ASN A 47 -10.32 7.89 -12.34
N LEU A 48 -9.98 8.40 -11.15
CA LEU A 48 -10.65 8.03 -9.91
C LEU A 48 -12.10 8.57 -9.86
N THR A 49 -12.35 9.79 -10.36
CA THR A 49 -13.73 10.32 -10.42
C THR A 49 -14.58 9.69 -11.51
N MET A 50 -13.97 9.12 -12.56
CA MET A 50 -14.66 8.28 -13.55
C MET A 50 -15.04 6.91 -12.94
N ILE A 51 -14.06 6.20 -12.38
CA ILE A 51 -14.22 4.86 -11.76
C ILE A 51 -15.28 4.88 -10.66
N PHE A 52 -15.19 5.84 -9.74
CA PHE A 52 -16.09 5.93 -8.58
C PHE A 52 -17.25 6.91 -8.82
N SER A 53 -17.56 7.26 -10.07
CA SER A 53 -18.53 8.31 -10.40
C SER A 53 -19.89 8.14 -9.70
N LYS A 54 -20.46 6.93 -9.73
CA LYS A 54 -21.72 6.59 -9.08
C LYS A 54 -21.68 6.78 -7.56
N GLN A 55 -20.65 6.27 -6.90
CA GLN A 55 -20.42 6.43 -5.46
C GLN A 55 -20.27 7.91 -5.09
N LEU A 56 -19.44 8.65 -5.84
CA LEU A 56 -19.13 10.06 -5.63
C LEU A 56 -20.33 11.01 -5.82
N GLN A 57 -21.31 10.66 -6.66
CA GLN A 57 -22.57 11.40 -6.82
C GLN A 57 -23.61 11.09 -5.73
N THR A 58 -23.32 10.16 -4.80
CA THR A 58 -24.22 9.83 -3.69
C THR A 58 -24.36 11.03 -2.74
N THR A 59 -25.50 11.14 -2.06
CA THR A 59 -25.74 12.22 -1.08
C THR A 59 -24.84 12.05 0.14
N PHE A 60 -24.12 13.10 0.51
CA PHE A 60 -23.36 13.15 1.75
C PHE A 60 -24.28 13.47 2.94
N SER A 61 -24.32 12.55 3.91
CA SER A 61 -25.17 12.64 5.12
C SER A 61 -24.35 12.89 6.39
N GLY A 62 -23.32 13.75 6.31
CA GLY A 62 -22.51 14.17 7.46
C GLY A 62 -22.81 15.61 7.92
N PRO A 63 -22.25 16.03 9.07
CA PRO A 63 -22.39 17.39 9.57
C PRO A 63 -21.71 18.41 8.64
N SER A 64 -21.97 19.69 8.90
CA SER A 64 -21.17 20.77 8.32
C SER A 64 -19.76 20.75 8.91
N ASP A 65 -18.79 21.34 8.21
CA ASP A 65 -17.39 21.38 8.67
C ASP A 65 -17.28 22.08 10.03
N ASP A 66 -16.73 21.40 11.03
CA ASP A 66 -16.35 22.01 12.30
C ASP A 66 -15.25 23.05 12.08
N LYS A 67 -15.41 24.23 12.67
CA LYS A 67 -14.38 25.28 12.61
C LYS A 67 -13.30 24.96 13.65
N PRO A 68 -12.03 24.76 13.25
CA PRO A 68 -10.94 24.55 14.20
C PRO A 68 -10.74 25.80 15.08
N LEU A 69 -10.41 25.58 16.35
CA LEU A 69 -9.82 26.62 17.19
C LEU A 69 -8.33 26.78 16.85
N PRO A 70 -7.67 27.91 17.18
CA PRO A 70 -6.25 28.11 16.85
C PRO A 70 -5.34 26.99 17.36
N LEU A 71 -5.51 26.57 18.61
CA LEU A 71 -4.74 25.47 19.20
C LEU A 71 -5.11 24.08 18.64
N ASP A 72 -6.27 23.92 17.99
CA ASP A 72 -6.62 22.67 17.32
C ASP A 72 -5.77 22.44 16.05
N VAL A 73 -5.08 23.48 15.54
CA VAL A 73 -4.30 23.43 14.28
C VAL A 73 -2.84 23.85 14.43
N THR A 74 -2.39 24.13 15.66
CA THR A 74 -0.98 24.36 15.98
C THR A 74 -0.24 23.02 16.06
N ILE A 75 0.74 22.82 15.18
CA ILE A 75 1.52 21.60 15.06
C ILE A 75 2.90 21.81 15.69
N CYS A 76 3.26 20.94 16.62
CA CYS A 76 4.57 20.91 17.29
C CYS A 76 5.32 19.60 17.00
N ASN A 77 4.60 18.50 16.85
CA ASN A 77 5.12 17.14 16.64
C ASN A 77 4.11 16.26 15.86
N GLU A 78 4.50 15.03 15.53
CA GLU A 78 3.67 14.07 14.76
C GLU A 78 2.35 13.75 15.46
N GLU A 79 2.34 13.67 16.79
CA GLU A 79 1.14 13.43 17.61
C GLU A 79 0.12 14.57 17.49
N THR A 80 0.53 15.84 17.60
CA THR A 80 -0.35 17.00 17.38
C THR A 80 -0.93 17.02 15.97
N PHE A 81 -0.19 16.56 14.96
CA PHE A 81 -0.71 16.42 13.60
C PHE A 81 -1.67 15.23 13.45
N ALA A 82 -1.41 14.09 14.09
CA ALA A 82 -2.35 12.97 14.14
C ALA A 82 -3.70 13.38 14.77
N VAL A 83 -3.69 14.22 15.82
CA VAL A 83 -4.92 14.79 16.41
C VAL A 83 -5.72 15.61 15.39
N VAL A 84 -5.07 16.46 14.58
CA VAL A 84 -5.73 17.18 13.47
C VAL A 84 -6.38 16.22 12.47
N LEU A 85 -5.67 15.16 12.09
CA LEU A 85 -6.18 14.16 11.15
C LEU A 85 -7.39 13.41 11.72
N HIS A 86 -7.34 13.01 12.99
CA HIS A 86 -8.45 12.37 13.71
C HIS A 86 -9.67 13.29 13.88
N ARG A 87 -9.48 14.60 14.00
CA ARG A 87 -10.57 15.56 14.28
C ARG A 87 -11.22 16.13 13.01
N PHE A 88 -10.44 16.42 11.96
CA PHE A 88 -10.94 17.19 10.80
C PHE A 88 -10.89 16.45 9.46
N VAL A 89 -9.94 15.51 9.27
CA VAL A 89 -9.73 14.84 7.97
C VAL A 89 -10.47 13.50 7.93
N MET A 90 -10.06 12.55 8.78
CA MET A 90 -10.58 11.18 8.76
C MET A 90 -12.09 11.07 9.05
N PRO A 91 -12.71 11.88 9.95
CA PRO A 91 -14.17 11.84 10.13
C PRO A 91 -14.94 12.20 8.86
N THR A 92 -14.42 13.11 8.04
CA THR A 92 -15.05 13.46 6.75
C THR A 92 -14.93 12.29 5.77
N VAL A 93 -13.74 11.68 5.66
CA VAL A 93 -13.48 10.52 4.80
C VAL A 93 -14.37 9.33 5.21
N ASN A 94 -14.41 8.97 6.49
CA ASN A 94 -15.20 7.86 7.00
C ASN A 94 -16.71 8.08 6.82
N ARG A 95 -17.22 9.30 7.00
CA ARG A 95 -18.64 9.61 6.71
C ARG A 95 -18.96 9.51 5.21
N CYS A 96 -18.01 9.85 4.34
CA CYS A 96 -18.14 9.64 2.90
C CYS A 96 -18.11 8.15 2.51
N LEU A 97 -17.28 7.32 3.16
CA LEU A 97 -17.26 5.85 2.97
C LEU A 97 -18.59 5.22 3.44
N HIS A 98 -19.07 5.62 4.63
CA HIS A 98 -20.36 5.18 5.16
C HIS A 98 -21.55 5.62 4.27
N SER A 99 -21.50 6.83 3.69
CA SER A 99 -22.57 7.34 2.81
C SER A 99 -22.76 6.52 1.54
N VAL A 100 -21.75 5.73 1.13
CA VAL A 100 -21.81 4.82 -0.04
C VAL A 100 -21.96 3.35 0.36
N ALA A 101 -22.33 3.07 1.61
CA ALA A 101 -22.45 1.74 2.20
C ALA A 101 -21.17 0.87 2.09
N SER A 102 -19.99 1.51 2.12
CA SER A 102 -18.72 0.79 2.24
C SER A 102 -18.46 0.40 3.69
N THR A 103 -17.88 -0.79 3.91
CA THR A 103 -17.38 -1.24 5.21
C THR A 103 -16.03 -0.61 5.58
N ALA A 104 -15.42 0.13 4.65
CA ALA A 104 -14.13 0.77 4.84
C ALA A 104 -14.15 1.85 5.94
N HIS A 105 -13.14 1.83 6.82
CA HIS A 105 -13.02 2.82 7.88
C HIS A 105 -11.56 3.05 8.29
N PHE A 106 -11.10 4.30 8.21
CA PHE A 106 -9.80 4.72 8.74
C PHE A 106 -9.84 4.91 10.26
N GLY A 107 -8.88 4.35 10.98
CA GLY A 107 -8.70 4.54 12.42
C GLY A 107 -7.24 4.40 12.84
N PRO A 108 -6.95 4.43 14.16
CA PRO A 108 -5.61 4.13 14.67
C PRO A 108 -5.10 2.78 14.18
N GLY A 109 -3.84 2.68 13.80
CA GLY A 109 -3.23 1.44 13.31
C GLY A 109 -3.08 0.37 14.40
N SER A 110 -3.05 0.78 15.67
CA SER A 110 -3.13 -0.11 16.84
C SER A 110 -4.39 -0.99 16.89
N ARG A 111 -5.43 -0.67 16.11
CA ARG A 111 -6.61 -1.55 15.92
C ARG A 111 -6.24 -2.89 15.27
N CYS A 112 -5.25 -2.88 14.40
CA CYS A 112 -4.77 -4.05 13.66
C CYS A 112 -3.31 -4.36 14.06
N ALA A 113 -2.97 -4.21 15.35
CA ALA A 113 -1.60 -4.36 15.81
C ALA A 113 -1.05 -5.78 15.55
N ASP A 114 0.00 -5.86 14.74
CA ASP A 114 0.89 -7.02 14.72
C ASP A 114 1.96 -6.84 15.80
N ALA A 115 2.46 -7.94 16.39
CA ALA A 115 3.49 -7.88 17.42
C ALA A 115 4.83 -7.28 16.94
N THR A 116 5.07 -7.27 15.62
CA THR A 116 6.27 -6.75 14.97
C THR A 116 6.07 -5.36 14.35
N ALA A 117 4.81 -4.97 14.08
CA ALA A 117 4.49 -3.78 13.31
C ALA A 117 3.16 -3.12 13.73
N VAL A 118 3.26 -1.90 14.27
CA VAL A 118 2.11 -1.03 14.50
C VAL A 118 2.27 0.23 13.64
N PRO A 119 1.47 0.41 12.57
CA PRO A 119 1.39 1.68 11.86
C PRO A 119 0.58 2.71 12.67
N ASP A 120 0.68 3.99 12.33
CA ASP A 120 -0.17 5.03 12.93
C ASP A 120 -1.64 4.87 12.50
N TRP A 121 -1.86 4.43 11.25
CA TRP A 121 -3.18 4.34 10.63
C TRP A 121 -3.49 2.93 10.13
N SER A 122 -4.75 2.53 10.32
CA SER A 122 -5.35 1.39 9.65
C SER A 122 -6.54 1.82 8.81
N CYS A 123 -6.76 1.15 7.68
CA CYS A 123 -8.06 1.09 7.03
C CYS A 123 -8.59 -0.33 7.15
N ILE A 124 -9.58 -0.53 8.02
CA ILE A 124 -10.30 -1.82 8.11
C ILE A 124 -11.40 -1.91 7.06
N GLY A 125 -11.97 -3.10 6.92
CA GLY A 125 -13.12 -3.41 6.07
C GLY A 125 -14.03 -4.40 6.79
N ASN A 126 -14.31 -5.54 6.15
CA ASN A 126 -15.14 -6.59 6.75
C ASN A 126 -14.50 -7.25 7.98
N SER A 127 -13.16 -7.31 8.04
CA SER A 127 -12.41 -7.75 9.22
C SER A 127 -11.88 -6.55 10.02
N LEU A 128 -11.98 -6.65 11.35
CA LEU A 128 -11.44 -5.66 12.30
C LEU A 128 -9.93 -5.81 12.53
N SER A 129 -9.36 -7.00 12.30
CA SER A 129 -7.93 -7.28 12.49
C SER A 129 -7.09 -7.05 11.23
N GLN A 130 -7.71 -7.03 10.05
CA GLN A 130 -7.02 -6.83 8.78
C GLN A 130 -6.88 -5.35 8.45
N ASN A 131 -5.63 -4.88 8.29
CA ASN A 131 -5.34 -3.57 7.75
C ASN A 131 -5.24 -3.64 6.22
N TYR A 132 -6.20 -3.04 5.50
CA TYR A 132 -6.20 -3.01 4.04
C TYR A 132 -5.44 -1.82 3.46
N VAL A 133 -5.21 -0.76 4.24
CA VAL A 133 -4.41 0.40 3.85
C VAL A 133 -3.65 0.94 5.08
N PRO A 134 -2.49 0.36 5.44
CA PRO A 134 -1.63 0.94 6.45
C PRO A 134 -1.20 2.36 6.08
N GLY A 135 -1.01 3.20 7.09
CA GLY A 135 -0.49 4.54 6.90
C GLY A 135 0.32 5.05 8.08
N ASP A 136 1.13 6.07 7.81
CA ASP A 136 2.14 6.60 8.72
C ASP A 136 2.12 8.13 8.71
N THR A 137 2.28 8.75 9.89
CA THR A 137 2.25 10.20 10.09
C THR A 137 3.67 10.72 10.18
N LYS A 138 4.02 11.67 9.32
CA LYS A 138 5.31 12.37 9.35
C LYS A 138 5.10 13.88 9.28
N LEU A 139 6.15 14.65 9.51
CA LEU A 139 6.14 16.10 9.31
C LEU A 139 7.03 16.50 8.15
N SER A 140 6.65 17.55 7.44
CA SER A 140 7.37 18.10 6.29
C SER A 140 8.75 18.66 6.65
N ALA A 141 8.99 18.98 7.92
CA ALA A 141 10.33 19.30 8.43
C ALA A 141 11.28 18.09 8.47
N LYS A 142 10.74 16.85 8.49
CA LYS A 142 11.50 15.58 8.53
C LYS A 142 11.44 14.79 7.23
N PHE A 143 10.35 14.89 6.46
CA PHE A 143 10.10 14.08 5.27
C PHE A 143 9.52 14.92 4.13
N ARG A 144 10.21 14.97 2.99
CA ARG A 144 9.77 15.72 1.79
C ARG A 144 10.16 15.02 0.48
N PRO A 145 9.36 15.12 -0.60
CA PRO A 145 9.68 14.55 -1.91
C PRO A 145 10.95 15.06 -2.59
N ASP A 146 11.49 16.22 -2.23
CA ASP A 146 12.80 16.68 -2.74
C ASP A 146 13.97 15.85 -2.21
N MET A 147 13.82 15.23 -1.03
CA MET A 147 14.84 14.40 -0.40
C MET A 147 15.21 13.19 -1.27
N ALA A 148 14.22 12.61 -1.96
CA ALA A 148 14.37 11.52 -2.93
C ALA A 148 15.46 11.77 -4.00
N TYR A 149 15.67 13.04 -4.37
CA TYR A 149 16.58 13.46 -5.43
C TYR A 149 17.67 14.43 -4.93
N SER A 150 17.80 14.57 -3.61
CA SER A 150 18.79 15.45 -2.98
C SER A 150 20.21 14.93 -3.21
N SER A 151 21.16 15.86 -3.34
CA SER A 151 22.60 15.53 -3.36
C SER A 151 23.10 15.07 -1.99
N SER A 152 22.43 15.48 -0.90
CA SER A 152 22.68 15.03 0.46
C SER A 152 22.39 13.53 0.60
N ALA A 153 23.39 12.76 1.04
CA ALA A 153 23.18 11.35 1.38
C ALA A 153 22.19 11.19 2.54
N TYR A 154 22.32 12.06 3.55
CA TYR A 154 21.41 12.11 4.70
C TYR A 154 19.94 12.25 4.28
N ASP A 155 19.64 13.17 3.35
CA ASP A 155 18.25 13.37 2.89
C ASP A 155 17.72 12.11 2.19
N ARG A 156 18.53 11.49 1.32
CA ARG A 156 18.14 10.24 0.63
C ARG A 156 17.91 9.10 1.61
N ASP A 157 18.75 8.99 2.64
CA ASP A 157 18.60 8.01 3.72
C ASP A 157 17.32 8.28 4.52
N GLU A 158 17.03 9.53 4.90
CA GLU A 158 15.80 9.91 5.60
C GLU A 158 14.53 9.63 4.77
N TRP A 159 14.57 9.87 3.45
CA TRP A 159 13.51 9.46 2.54
C TRP A 159 13.34 7.93 2.48
N ALA A 160 14.45 7.21 2.35
CA ALA A 160 14.48 5.74 2.26
C ALA A 160 13.92 5.08 3.52
N LYS A 161 14.21 5.61 4.72
CA LYS A 161 13.65 5.14 6.01
C LYS A 161 12.13 5.11 6.01
N VAL A 162 11.51 6.21 5.61
CA VAL A 162 10.04 6.35 5.60
C VAL A 162 9.41 5.45 4.55
N LEU A 163 10.04 5.31 3.37
CA LEU A 163 9.54 4.38 2.34
C LEU A 163 9.68 2.91 2.77
N GLY A 164 10.80 2.54 3.40
CA GLY A 164 10.98 1.20 3.97
C GLY A 164 9.98 0.89 5.06
N GLN A 165 9.66 1.86 5.93
CA GLN A 165 8.67 1.71 6.99
C GLN A 165 7.28 1.39 6.40
N ILE A 166 6.80 2.16 5.42
CA ILE A 166 5.47 1.93 4.83
C ILE A 166 5.39 0.66 3.97
N THR A 167 6.45 0.32 3.22
CA THR A 167 6.48 -0.94 2.44
C THR A 167 6.59 -2.17 3.35
N TYR A 168 7.25 -2.05 4.51
CA TYR A 168 7.24 -3.08 5.54
C TYR A 168 5.83 -3.31 6.10
N TYR A 169 5.09 -2.24 6.43
CA TYR A 169 3.68 -2.36 6.85
C TYR A 169 2.80 -2.99 5.77
N GLN A 170 2.94 -2.57 4.50
CA GLN A 170 2.28 -3.20 3.36
C GLN A 170 2.58 -4.71 3.28
N SER A 171 3.83 -5.10 3.56
CA SER A 171 4.24 -6.50 3.57
C SER A 171 3.62 -7.29 4.73
N GLN A 172 3.69 -6.77 5.96
CA GLN A 172 3.16 -7.45 7.15
C GLN A 172 1.66 -7.69 7.06
N PHE A 173 0.90 -6.71 6.58
CA PHE A 173 -0.55 -6.85 6.39
C PHE A 173 -0.94 -7.47 5.03
N GLY A 174 0.02 -7.85 4.18
CA GLY A 174 -0.22 -8.29 2.81
C GLY A 174 -0.93 -7.25 1.91
N SER A 175 -1.00 -5.99 2.33
CA SER A 175 -1.73 -4.93 1.66
C SER A 175 -0.98 -4.36 0.46
N ARG A 176 -1.68 -4.26 -0.66
CA ARG A 176 -1.22 -3.61 -1.88
C ARG A 176 -1.01 -2.11 -1.74
N TYR A 177 -1.69 -1.44 -0.83
CA TYR A 177 -1.82 0.01 -0.78
C TYR A 177 -1.35 0.59 0.56
N GLY A 178 -0.66 1.72 0.54
CA GLY A 178 -0.24 2.39 1.76
C GLY A 178 -0.15 3.90 1.57
N PHE A 179 0.04 4.65 2.64
CA PHE A 179 0.26 6.09 2.54
C PHE A 179 1.16 6.65 3.64
N VAL A 180 1.77 7.79 3.35
CA VAL A 180 2.43 8.66 4.32
C VAL A 180 1.75 10.02 4.23
N ILE A 181 1.38 10.59 5.37
CA ILE A 181 0.70 11.89 5.43
C ILE A 181 1.52 12.89 6.25
N THR A 182 1.64 14.11 5.74
CA THR A 182 2.31 15.24 6.38
C THR A 182 1.45 16.49 6.35
N ASP A 183 1.84 17.49 7.13
CA ASP A 183 1.29 18.84 7.18
C ASP A 183 1.29 19.56 5.82
N ASN A 184 2.10 19.10 4.86
CA ASN A 184 2.21 19.68 3.51
C ASN A 184 1.70 18.78 2.37
N LEU A 185 1.57 17.45 2.55
CA LEU A 185 1.11 16.55 1.50
C LEU A 185 0.66 15.16 2.00
N LEU A 186 -0.04 14.46 1.13
CA LEU A 186 -0.25 13.01 1.17
C LEU A 186 0.59 12.35 0.06
N LEU A 187 1.36 11.34 0.43
CA LEU A 187 2.04 10.41 -0.48
C LEU A 187 1.29 9.08 -0.42
N VAL A 188 0.67 8.64 -1.51
CA VAL A 188 0.06 7.30 -1.62
C VAL A 188 1.00 6.36 -2.36
N LEU A 189 1.01 5.09 -1.97
CA LEU A 189 1.87 4.04 -2.54
C LEU A 189 1.08 2.81 -2.97
N ARG A 190 1.57 2.14 -4.01
CA ARG A 190 1.10 0.84 -4.50
C ARG A 190 2.28 -0.13 -4.68
N ALA A 191 2.20 -1.28 -4.01
CA ALA A 191 3.20 -2.34 -4.09
C ALA A 191 2.85 -3.40 -5.16
N SER A 192 3.87 -4.09 -5.67
CA SER A 192 3.74 -5.28 -6.52
C SER A 192 4.93 -6.22 -6.30
N ARG A 193 4.69 -7.53 -6.42
CA ARG A 193 5.72 -8.57 -6.28
C ARG A 193 6.61 -8.59 -7.52
N LEU A 194 7.92 -8.67 -7.33
CA LEU A 194 8.84 -8.90 -8.44
C LEU A 194 8.69 -10.35 -8.89
N ARG A 195 8.45 -10.55 -10.19
CA ARG A 195 8.35 -11.89 -10.78
C ARG A 195 9.76 -12.48 -10.94
N THR A 196 10.28 -13.07 -9.86
CA THR A 196 11.47 -13.91 -9.89
C THR A 196 11.27 -15.04 -10.91
N GLY A 197 12.34 -15.38 -11.64
CA GLY A 197 12.27 -16.47 -12.60
C GLY A 197 11.95 -17.79 -11.88
N PRO A 198 11.28 -18.76 -12.55
CA PRO A 198 11.12 -20.09 -11.97
C PRO A 198 12.52 -20.61 -11.62
N GLY A 199 12.74 -20.85 -10.32
CA GLY A 199 14.09 -21.05 -9.78
C GLY A 199 14.83 -22.20 -10.45
N ILE A 200 16.15 -22.29 -10.27
CA ILE A 200 17.02 -23.24 -11.00
C ILE A 200 16.54 -24.71 -10.89
N SER A 201 15.77 -25.04 -9.84
CA SER A 201 15.11 -26.35 -9.65
C SER A 201 13.96 -26.63 -10.63
N ALA A 202 13.24 -25.61 -11.13
CA ALA A 202 12.07 -25.78 -12.01
C ALA A 202 12.41 -26.34 -13.41
N MET A 203 13.68 -26.29 -13.82
CA MET A 203 14.17 -26.98 -15.02
C MET A 203 14.78 -28.36 -14.72
N ARG A 204 14.81 -28.81 -13.46
CA ARG A 204 15.16 -30.21 -13.16
C ARG A 204 14.00 -31.10 -13.58
N PRO A 205 14.24 -32.19 -14.34
CA PRO A 205 13.22 -33.19 -14.59
C PRO A 205 12.71 -33.74 -13.25
N THR A 206 11.41 -33.59 -12.99
CA THR A 206 10.74 -34.31 -11.91
C THR A 206 10.96 -35.80 -12.13
N ARG A 207 11.73 -36.46 -11.26
CA ARG A 207 11.77 -37.93 -11.27
C ARG A 207 10.35 -38.41 -11.01
N SER A 208 9.77 -39.12 -11.97
CA SER A 208 8.45 -39.74 -11.80
C SER A 208 8.48 -40.61 -10.56
N GLY A 209 7.84 -40.13 -9.49
CA GLY A 209 7.72 -40.85 -8.25
C GLY A 209 6.92 -42.12 -8.51
N VAL A 210 7.56 -43.28 -8.45
CA VAL A 210 6.85 -44.54 -8.33
C VAL A 210 6.09 -44.46 -7.02
N VAL A 211 4.76 -44.30 -7.12
CA VAL A 211 3.86 -44.34 -5.96
C VAL A 211 3.89 -45.77 -5.43
N LYS A 212 4.83 -46.05 -4.53
CA LYS A 212 4.71 -47.19 -3.63
C LYS A 212 3.59 -46.86 -2.66
N ILE A 213 2.40 -47.38 -2.96
CA ILE A 213 1.34 -47.54 -1.97
C ILE A 213 1.94 -48.43 -0.88
N VAL A 214 2.24 -47.84 0.28
CA VAL A 214 2.60 -48.59 1.49
C VAL A 214 1.29 -48.90 2.19
N ASP A 215 0.95 -50.18 2.22
CA ASP A 215 -0.24 -50.69 2.91
C ASP A 215 -0.04 -50.54 4.43
N TYR A 216 -1.01 -49.96 5.12
CA TYR A 216 -0.90 -49.67 6.56
C TYR A 216 -1.25 -50.92 7.37
N GLY A 217 -0.23 -51.71 7.71
CA GLY A 217 -0.36 -52.92 8.51
C GLY A 217 0.61 -52.99 9.69
N ASP A 218 0.06 -52.73 10.87
CA ASP A 218 0.40 -53.34 12.18
C ASP A 218 1.79 -53.08 12.85
N TYR A 219 1.73 -52.72 14.14
CA TYR A 219 2.77 -52.57 15.19
C TYR A 219 4.26 -52.38 14.83
N GLY A 220 4.88 -51.31 15.33
CA GLY A 220 6.34 -51.24 15.50
C GLY A 220 6.88 -49.85 15.86
N GLU A 221 7.76 -49.80 16.86
CA GLU A 221 8.40 -48.62 17.48
C GLU A 221 9.23 -47.72 16.53
N GLU A 222 9.41 -46.47 16.99
CA GLU A 222 10.50 -45.53 16.67
C GLU A 222 11.20 -45.57 15.29
N SER A 223 10.89 -44.58 14.44
CA SER A 223 11.90 -43.98 13.55
C SER A 223 11.51 -42.56 13.13
N GLU A 224 12.37 -41.60 13.44
CA GLU A 224 12.33 -40.23 12.93
C GLU A 224 12.59 -40.20 11.41
N MET A 225 11.55 -40.44 10.60
CA MET A 225 11.67 -40.29 9.14
C MET A 225 11.22 -38.90 8.69
N SER A 226 12.15 -37.95 8.77
CA SER A 226 12.07 -36.67 8.08
C SER A 226 12.16 -36.88 6.56
N PHE A 227 11.02 -37.20 5.94
CA PHE A 227 10.90 -37.29 4.49
C PHE A 227 10.98 -35.90 3.86
N ALA A 228 12.19 -35.49 3.50
CA ALA A 228 12.46 -34.30 2.69
C ALA A 228 11.85 -34.43 1.29
N ASN A 229 10.54 -34.15 1.18
CA ASN A 229 9.76 -34.18 -0.06
C ASN A 229 10.10 -32.97 -0.96
N THR A 230 11.32 -32.99 -1.50
CA THR A 230 11.99 -31.91 -2.25
C THR A 230 11.46 -31.69 -3.67
N THR A 231 10.24 -32.15 -3.96
CA THR A 231 9.57 -32.04 -5.26
C THR A 231 8.42 -31.03 -5.29
N LEU A 232 8.00 -30.51 -4.13
CA LEU A 232 7.10 -29.35 -4.08
C LEU A 232 7.89 -28.09 -4.43
N SER A 233 7.37 -27.30 -5.37
CA SER A 233 7.89 -25.95 -5.62
C SER A 233 7.63 -25.09 -4.39
N TYR A 234 8.70 -24.65 -3.73
CA TYR A 234 8.60 -23.71 -2.61
C TYR A 234 8.02 -22.39 -3.11
N VAL A 235 6.73 -22.19 -2.86
CA VAL A 235 6.08 -20.88 -2.96
C VAL A 235 6.27 -20.24 -1.60
N ASP A 236 6.96 -19.10 -1.57
CA ASP A 236 6.98 -18.28 -0.36
C ASP A 236 5.65 -17.54 -0.28
N ASP A 237 4.88 -17.82 0.77
CA ASP A 237 3.57 -17.26 1.04
C ASP A 237 3.63 -16.03 1.98
N ASN A 238 4.80 -15.68 2.52
CA ASN A 238 4.96 -14.54 3.42
C ASN A 238 5.36 -13.27 2.65
N PRO A 239 4.50 -12.23 2.55
CA PRO A 239 4.80 -11.04 1.77
C PRO A 239 5.98 -10.21 2.29
N VAL A 240 6.42 -10.40 3.54
CA VAL A 240 7.64 -9.81 4.10
C VAL A 240 8.88 -10.28 3.34
N ASN A 241 8.95 -11.57 2.99
CA ASN A 241 10.08 -12.17 2.30
C ASN A 241 10.09 -11.91 0.78
N TRP A 242 8.99 -11.40 0.22
CA TRP A 242 8.88 -11.23 -1.22
C TRP A 242 9.76 -10.09 -1.73
N GLU A 243 10.55 -10.38 -2.77
CA GLU A 243 11.10 -9.37 -3.67
C GLU A 243 9.95 -8.56 -4.29
N LYS A 244 10.09 -7.24 -4.36
CA LYS A 244 9.06 -6.31 -4.82
C LYS A 244 9.60 -5.47 -5.98
N ASN A 245 8.74 -5.09 -6.92
CA ASN A 245 9.11 -4.05 -7.88
C ASN A 245 9.22 -2.70 -7.14
N PRO A 246 9.92 -1.70 -7.71
CA PRO A 246 9.88 -0.32 -7.22
C PRO A 246 8.42 0.13 -6.96
N PRO A 247 8.07 0.56 -5.73
CA PRO A 247 6.70 0.98 -5.43
C PRO A 247 6.26 2.14 -6.31
N GLU A 248 5.01 2.09 -6.75
CA GLU A 248 4.41 3.18 -7.49
C GLU A 248 3.85 4.22 -6.51
N TYR A 249 4.07 5.51 -6.75
CA TYR A 249 3.65 6.57 -5.82
C TYR A 249 2.90 7.73 -6.50
N ALA A 250 2.00 8.39 -5.77
CA ALA A 250 1.42 9.67 -6.18
C ALA A 250 1.40 10.67 -5.01
N ILE A 251 1.65 11.95 -5.32
CA ILE A 251 1.70 13.04 -4.35
C ILE A 251 0.48 13.95 -4.52
N VAL A 252 -0.16 14.27 -3.40
CA VAL A 252 -1.32 15.17 -3.31
C VAL A 252 -1.01 16.27 -2.29
N PRO A 253 -0.85 17.54 -2.70
CA PRO A 253 -0.58 18.64 -1.77
C PRO A 253 -1.71 18.83 -0.75
N TRP A 254 -1.35 19.18 0.49
CA TRP A 254 -2.30 19.40 1.59
C TRP A 254 -3.33 20.50 1.28
N ASP A 255 -2.87 21.55 0.62
CA ASP A 255 -3.65 22.77 0.33
C ASP A 255 -4.27 22.78 -1.08
N GLU A 256 -4.21 21.67 -1.83
CA GLU A 256 -4.67 21.59 -3.22
C GLU A 256 -6.13 22.04 -3.36
N ARG A 257 -6.36 22.94 -4.31
CA ARG A 257 -7.62 23.68 -4.53
C ARG A 257 -8.01 23.80 -5.99
N ARG A 258 -7.14 23.38 -6.91
CA ARG A 258 -7.35 23.55 -8.36
C ARG A 258 -8.47 22.61 -8.82
N PRO A 259 -9.47 23.10 -9.59
CA PRO A 259 -10.48 22.24 -10.20
C PRO A 259 -9.84 21.10 -10.98
N GLY A 260 -10.37 19.88 -10.83
CA GLY A 260 -9.84 18.69 -11.51
C GLY A 260 -8.52 18.14 -10.91
N LYS A 261 -8.18 18.49 -9.67
CA LYS A 261 -7.07 17.88 -8.91
C LYS A 261 -7.58 17.10 -7.70
N LEU A 262 -6.79 16.11 -7.28
CA LEU A 262 -7.07 15.33 -6.07
C LEU A 262 -6.86 16.21 -4.84
N THR A 263 -7.75 16.11 -3.86
CA THR A 263 -7.53 16.58 -2.49
C THR A 263 -7.09 15.40 -1.62
N VAL A 264 -6.46 15.68 -0.47
CA VAL A 264 -6.08 14.64 0.51
C VAL A 264 -7.27 13.75 0.88
N LYS A 265 -8.43 14.36 1.18
CA LYS A 265 -9.67 13.63 1.52
C LYS A 265 -10.16 12.73 0.38
N LEU A 266 -10.20 13.23 -0.86
CA LEU A 266 -10.61 12.43 -2.02
C LEU A 266 -9.63 11.28 -2.30
N ALA A 267 -8.32 11.53 -2.19
CA ALA A 267 -7.29 10.51 -2.38
C ALA A 267 -7.37 9.40 -1.32
N LEU A 268 -7.51 9.75 -0.03
CA LEU A 268 -7.71 8.77 1.05
C LEU A 268 -8.99 7.95 0.86
N TRP A 269 -10.11 8.60 0.51
CA TRP A 269 -11.37 7.90 0.24
C TRP A 269 -11.24 6.91 -0.93
N CYS A 270 -10.60 7.32 -2.04
CA CYS A 270 -10.35 6.42 -3.17
C CYS A 270 -9.39 5.28 -2.81
N LEU A 271 -8.35 5.53 -2.00
CA LEU A 271 -7.39 4.52 -1.57
C LEU A 271 -8.05 3.47 -0.66
N ALA A 272 -8.95 3.89 0.24
CA ALA A 272 -9.78 2.99 1.03
C ALA A 272 -10.67 2.11 0.15
N MET A 273 -11.42 2.70 -0.79
CA MET A 273 -12.28 1.95 -1.72
C MET A 273 -11.47 0.92 -2.55
N LEU A 274 -10.28 1.29 -3.02
CA LEU A 274 -9.37 0.37 -3.71
C LEU A 274 -8.88 -0.77 -2.79
N GLY A 275 -8.56 -0.47 -1.53
CA GLY A 275 -8.08 -1.44 -0.56
C GLY A 275 -9.15 -2.38 0.01
N THR A 276 -10.42 -1.98 0.06
CA THR A 276 -11.50 -2.81 0.63
C THR A 276 -12.41 -3.45 -0.41
N CYS A 277 -12.66 -2.79 -1.53
CA CYS A 277 -13.59 -3.26 -2.57
C CYS A 277 -12.88 -3.77 -3.83
N GLY A 278 -11.62 -3.39 -4.03
CA GLY A 278 -10.79 -3.82 -5.15
C GLY A 278 -9.80 -4.92 -4.81
N GLU A 279 -8.87 -5.15 -5.73
CA GLU A 279 -7.71 -6.01 -5.54
C GLU A 279 -6.77 -5.49 -4.45
N LYS A 280 -6.93 -6.04 -3.24
CA LYS A 280 -6.34 -5.57 -1.99
C LYS A 280 -4.96 -6.15 -1.63
N TYR A 281 -4.59 -7.28 -2.21
CA TYR A 281 -3.36 -8.01 -1.88
C TYR A 281 -2.20 -7.71 -2.83
N ILE A 282 -0.96 -7.88 -2.35
CA ILE A 282 0.25 -7.75 -3.17
C ILE A 282 0.32 -8.92 -4.18
N ASP A 283 0.53 -8.63 -5.47
CA ASP A 283 0.68 -9.63 -6.53
C ASP A 283 1.70 -9.19 -7.60
N TYR A 284 2.08 -10.10 -8.50
CA TYR A 284 3.04 -9.93 -9.59
C TYR A 284 2.60 -8.95 -10.67
N SER A 285 1.30 -8.95 -10.97
CA SER A 285 0.70 -8.03 -11.93
C SER A 285 -0.77 -7.80 -11.60
N TYR A 286 -1.32 -6.72 -12.14
CA TYR A 286 -2.69 -6.34 -11.88
C TYR A 286 -3.35 -5.81 -13.16
N PRO A 287 -4.65 -6.06 -13.37
CA PRO A 287 -5.45 -5.39 -14.39
C PRO A 287 -5.55 -3.86 -14.18
N PRO A 288 -5.99 -3.12 -15.21
CA PRO A 288 -6.27 -1.69 -15.11
C PRO A 288 -7.30 -1.38 -14.01
N LEU A 289 -7.22 -0.21 -13.37
CA LEU A 289 -8.17 0.17 -12.32
C LEU A 289 -9.62 0.23 -12.84
N ASP A 290 -9.81 0.69 -14.08
CA ASP A 290 -11.10 0.68 -14.78
C ASP A 290 -11.19 -0.56 -15.69
N SER A 291 -11.48 -1.72 -15.09
CA SER A 291 -11.63 -2.99 -15.82
C SER A 291 -12.38 -4.04 -14.99
N TRP A 292 -12.84 -5.09 -15.65
CA TRP A 292 -13.68 -6.13 -15.08
C TRP A 292 -13.06 -7.52 -15.25
N HIS A 293 -13.16 -8.35 -14.22
CA HIS A 293 -12.90 -9.79 -14.31
C HIS A 293 -14.21 -10.57 -14.29
N PHE A 294 -14.19 -11.82 -14.74
CA PHE A 294 -15.34 -12.73 -14.63
C PHE A 294 -15.15 -13.63 -13.40
N LYS A 295 -16.08 -13.57 -12.44
CA LYS A 295 -16.06 -14.39 -11.20
C LYS A 295 -17.38 -15.13 -11.05
N GLY A 296 -17.31 -16.46 -11.04
CA GLY A 296 -18.48 -17.34 -11.00
C GLY A 296 -19.37 -17.18 -12.24
N HIS A 297 -20.42 -16.36 -12.12
CA HIS A 297 -21.40 -16.10 -13.18
C HIS A 297 -21.59 -14.61 -13.51
N ARG A 298 -20.80 -13.71 -12.91
CA ARG A 298 -20.93 -12.25 -13.10
C ARG A 298 -19.58 -11.63 -13.45
N TYR A 299 -19.62 -10.51 -14.15
CA TYR A 299 -18.48 -9.60 -14.27
C TYR A 299 -18.40 -8.76 -13.01
N VAL A 300 -17.22 -8.67 -12.39
CA VAL A 300 -16.94 -7.88 -11.19
C VAL A 300 -15.88 -6.84 -11.53
N HIS A 301 -16.09 -5.59 -11.11
CA HIS A 301 -15.18 -4.47 -11.40
C HIS A 301 -14.00 -4.42 -10.43
N ASN A 302 -12.77 -4.35 -10.97
CA ASN A 302 -11.51 -4.56 -10.25
C ASN A 302 -11.19 -3.50 -9.17
N SER A 303 -11.82 -2.31 -9.23
CA SER A 303 -11.62 -1.24 -8.23
C SER A 303 -12.83 -0.95 -7.34
N THR A 304 -14.05 -1.34 -7.74
CA THR A 304 -15.30 -0.93 -7.05
C THR A 304 -16.08 -2.10 -6.46
N GLY A 305 -15.76 -3.34 -6.84
CA GLY A 305 -16.51 -4.53 -6.45
C GLY A 305 -17.91 -4.63 -7.08
N GLU A 306 -18.34 -3.65 -7.90
CA GLU A 306 -19.64 -3.70 -8.56
C GLU A 306 -19.73 -4.90 -9.52
N SER A 307 -20.90 -5.52 -9.60
CA SER A 307 -21.10 -6.71 -10.44
C SER A 307 -22.29 -6.61 -11.39
N LYS A 308 -22.12 -7.15 -12.60
CA LYS A 308 -23.14 -7.18 -13.67
C LYS A 308 -23.12 -8.49 -14.45
N ASP A 309 -24.26 -8.86 -15.02
CA ASP A 309 -24.41 -10.15 -15.71
C ASP A 309 -23.82 -10.16 -17.13
N ARG A 310 -23.54 -8.97 -17.71
CA ARG A 310 -23.01 -8.83 -19.07
C ARG A 310 -21.99 -7.68 -19.18
N ALA A 311 -20.91 -7.93 -19.91
CA ALA A 311 -20.01 -6.89 -20.39
C ALA A 311 -20.70 -6.04 -21.48
N GLY A 312 -20.52 -4.73 -21.40
CA GLY A 312 -20.90 -3.75 -22.41
C GLY A 312 -19.74 -3.43 -23.38
N PRO A 313 -19.99 -2.65 -24.45
CA PRO A 313 -19.05 -2.50 -25.56
C PRO A 313 -17.73 -1.77 -25.24
N HIS A 314 -17.66 -1.07 -24.11
CA HIS A 314 -16.50 -0.30 -23.67
C HIS A 314 -15.82 -0.87 -22.43
N ASP A 315 -16.31 -2.00 -21.90
CA ASP A 315 -15.72 -2.62 -20.72
C ASP A 315 -14.42 -3.34 -21.09
N ILE A 316 -13.33 -2.95 -20.43
CA ILE A 316 -12.07 -3.68 -20.50
C ILE A 316 -12.22 -4.95 -19.66
N ILE A 317 -12.25 -6.11 -20.30
CA ILE A 317 -12.30 -7.40 -19.61
C ILE A 317 -10.87 -7.91 -19.43
N GLN A 318 -10.37 -7.81 -18.20
CA GLN A 318 -9.06 -8.33 -17.82
C GLN A 318 -9.14 -8.92 -16.42
N GLY A 319 -8.81 -10.21 -16.33
CA GLY A 319 -8.76 -10.93 -15.07
C GLY A 319 -7.50 -10.63 -14.24
N PRO A 320 -7.49 -11.12 -12.98
CA PRO A 320 -6.26 -11.34 -12.22
C PRO A 320 -5.18 -12.11 -13.01
N ASP A 321 -3.91 -12.05 -12.58
CA ASP A 321 -2.80 -12.76 -13.23
C ASP A 321 -3.14 -14.27 -13.32
N PRO A 322 -2.94 -14.97 -14.46
CA PRO A 322 -3.25 -16.39 -14.56
C PRO A 322 -2.55 -17.26 -13.50
N ASP A 323 -1.41 -16.83 -12.96
CA ASP A 323 -0.75 -17.56 -11.86
C ASP A 323 -1.50 -17.39 -10.53
N GLN A 324 -2.22 -16.28 -10.34
CA GLN A 324 -3.12 -16.04 -9.19
C GLN A 324 -4.32 -16.99 -9.21
N ALA A 325 -4.79 -17.43 -10.38
CA ALA A 325 -5.86 -18.43 -10.51
C ALA A 325 -5.44 -19.86 -10.09
N SER A 326 -4.15 -20.07 -9.83
CA SER A 326 -3.60 -21.35 -9.34
C SER A 326 -3.17 -21.33 -7.87
N MET A 327 -3.23 -20.16 -7.21
CA MET A 327 -2.96 -20.02 -5.79
C MET A 327 -4.30 -19.89 -5.05
N GLU A 328 -4.69 -20.92 -4.30
CA GLU A 328 -5.65 -20.71 -3.22
C GLU A 328 -5.07 -19.68 -2.24
N PRO A 329 -5.90 -18.81 -1.64
CA PRO A 329 -5.40 -17.85 -0.66
C PRO A 329 -4.72 -18.60 0.50
N PRO A 330 -3.59 -18.09 1.04
CA PRO A 330 -2.89 -18.76 2.14
C PRO A 330 -3.86 -19.07 3.28
N SER A 331 -3.87 -20.33 3.74
CA SER A 331 -4.94 -20.91 4.55
C SER A 331 -5.16 -20.28 5.93
N SER A 332 -4.34 -19.31 6.30
CA SER A 332 -4.55 -18.40 7.43
C SER A 332 -5.64 -17.35 7.20
N TYR A 333 -6.10 -17.13 5.97
CA TYR A 333 -7.06 -16.09 5.60
C TYR A 333 -8.38 -16.67 5.07
N ASN A 334 -9.09 -17.42 5.92
CA ASN A 334 -10.49 -17.78 5.65
C ASN A 334 -11.37 -16.53 5.75
N GLU A 335 -11.58 -15.86 4.61
CA GLU A 335 -12.62 -14.85 4.44
C GLU A 335 -13.99 -15.56 4.54
N VAL A 336 -14.67 -15.41 5.68
CA VAL A 336 -15.99 -16.01 5.91
C VAL A 336 -17.01 -15.27 5.05
N ASP A 337 -17.38 -15.87 3.93
CA ASP A 337 -18.41 -15.37 3.00
C ASP A 337 -19.83 -15.48 3.62
N ASP A 338 -20.12 -14.64 4.62
CA ASP A 338 -21.46 -14.46 5.18
C ASP A 338 -22.35 -13.63 4.24
N ALA A 339 -22.73 -14.24 3.11
CA ALA A 339 -23.92 -13.84 2.38
C ALA A 339 -25.16 -14.39 3.12
N PRO A 340 -26.13 -13.55 3.53
CA PRO A 340 -27.28 -14.02 4.30
C PRO A 340 -28.17 -14.94 3.44
N ARG A 341 -28.07 -16.25 3.67
CA ARG A 341 -29.02 -17.21 3.13
C ARG A 341 -30.33 -17.10 3.87
N ASN A 342 -31.33 -16.58 3.17
CA ASN A 342 -32.70 -16.51 3.64
C ASN A 342 -33.39 -17.88 3.44
N ASP A 343 -32.93 -18.89 4.18
CA ASP A 343 -33.51 -20.23 4.17
C ASP A 343 -34.70 -20.29 5.13
N SER A 344 -35.90 -20.27 4.57
CA SER A 344 -37.17 -20.47 5.27
C SER A 344 -37.28 -21.88 5.80
N PHE A 345 -37.24 -22.04 7.13
CA PHE A 345 -37.61 -23.29 7.79
C PHE A 345 -39.12 -23.35 8.02
N ASP A 346 -39.83 -24.04 7.13
CA ASP A 346 -41.19 -24.52 7.40
C ASP A 346 -41.12 -25.59 8.51
N PHE A 347 -41.76 -25.32 9.65
CA PHE A 347 -41.90 -26.27 10.75
C PHE A 347 -43.38 -26.67 10.91
N ASP A 348 -43.77 -27.74 10.22
CA ASP A 348 -45.07 -28.39 10.44
C ASP A 348 -45.10 -29.09 11.82
N GLY A 349 -45.97 -28.61 12.72
CA GLY A 349 -46.09 -29.14 14.08
C GLY A 349 -47.47 -28.88 14.69
N GLN A 350 -48.40 -29.81 14.47
CA GLN A 350 -49.78 -29.78 14.98
C GLN A 350 -49.83 -29.80 16.52
N GLY A 351 -50.74 -29.05 17.19
CA GLY A 351 -50.72 -29.03 18.67
C GLY A 351 -51.79 -28.33 19.52
N ASN A 352 -53.01 -28.05 19.03
CA ASN A 352 -54.28 -27.97 19.80
C ASN A 352 -54.38 -27.34 21.22
N GLY A 353 -55.24 -26.30 21.37
CA GLY A 353 -55.83 -25.80 22.63
C GLY A 353 -55.06 -24.67 23.34
N GLY A 354 -55.69 -23.69 24.02
CA GLY A 354 -57.12 -23.39 24.26
C GLY A 354 -57.28 -22.40 25.44
N GLY A 355 -58.32 -21.56 25.44
CA GLY A 355 -58.60 -20.50 26.44
C GLY A 355 -58.09 -19.11 25.97
N GLU A 356 -58.84 -18.00 26.05
CA GLU A 356 -59.53 -17.38 27.21
C GLU A 356 -58.48 -16.82 28.21
N GLU A 357 -58.45 -15.55 28.62
CA GLU A 357 -59.45 -14.45 28.59
C GLU A 357 -58.73 -13.06 28.67
N ASP A 358 -59.43 -12.00 28.21
CA ASP A 358 -59.58 -10.65 28.80
C ASP A 358 -58.36 -9.75 29.13
N GLU A 359 -58.34 -8.52 28.59
CA GLU A 359 -58.59 -7.24 29.30
C GLU A 359 -57.36 -6.69 30.05
N GLU A 360 -57.04 -5.40 30.12
CA GLU A 360 -57.43 -4.15 29.47
C GLU A 360 -56.51 -3.07 30.09
N GLN A 361 -56.38 -1.91 29.46
CA GLN A 361 -55.90 -0.64 30.07
C GLN A 361 -54.47 -0.60 30.69
N GLU A 362 -53.92 0.54 31.07
CA GLU A 362 -53.76 1.90 30.50
C GLU A 362 -52.92 2.65 31.56
N SER A 363 -52.37 3.83 31.24
CA SER A 363 -51.60 4.71 32.15
C SER A 363 -50.25 4.17 32.65
N GLY A 364 -49.24 4.99 32.95
CA GLY A 364 -49.12 6.44 32.82
C GLY A 364 -48.51 7.10 34.06
N LEU A 365 -47.60 8.06 33.84
CA LEU A 365 -46.93 8.93 34.84
C LEU A 365 -45.85 8.21 35.70
N ALA A 366 -44.62 8.70 35.95
CA ALA A 366 -43.99 10.03 36.02
C ALA A 366 -43.97 10.69 37.42
N ALA A 367 -42.84 10.53 38.13
CA ALA A 367 -42.22 11.38 39.18
C ALA A 367 -40.87 10.70 39.55
N GLN A 368 -39.68 11.32 39.72
CA GLN A 368 -39.21 12.54 40.38
C GLN A 368 -39.38 12.60 41.92
N PHE A 369 -38.36 13.17 42.57
CA PHE A 369 -37.99 13.24 44.01
C PHE A 369 -36.97 12.17 44.45
N ASP A 370 -35.67 12.41 44.69
CA ASP A 370 -34.86 13.54 45.25
C ASP A 370 -34.58 13.42 46.77
N THR A 371 -33.29 13.51 47.16
CA THR A 371 -32.72 13.63 48.52
C THR A 371 -33.09 12.60 49.62
N SER A 372 -32.27 12.24 50.62
CA SER A 372 -30.87 12.58 50.96
C SER A 372 -30.33 11.67 52.08
N LEU A 373 -29.00 11.57 52.20
CA LEU A 373 -28.22 11.38 53.45
C LEU A 373 -28.57 10.24 54.42
N ASN A 374 -27.59 9.35 54.63
CA ASN A 374 -27.13 9.05 55.99
C ASN A 374 -25.62 8.76 56.02
N VAL A 375 -24.99 9.21 57.10
CA VAL A 375 -23.54 9.14 57.36
C VAL A 375 -23.27 8.03 58.38
N VAL A 376 -22.25 7.20 58.14
CA VAL A 376 -21.40 6.60 59.20
C VAL A 376 -19.98 6.51 58.65
N ASP A 377 -19.00 6.87 59.47
CA ASP A 377 -17.58 6.96 59.15
C ASP A 377 -16.80 5.63 59.33
N ASP A 378 -15.51 5.75 59.01
CA ASP A 378 -14.33 5.10 59.58
C ASP A 378 -13.60 3.96 58.84
N ASP A 379 -12.29 4.22 58.73
CA ASP A 379 -11.11 3.38 58.54
C ASP A 379 -10.99 2.49 57.29
N ALA A 380 -9.82 2.32 56.65
CA ALA A 380 -8.54 3.03 56.53
C ALA A 380 -7.60 1.99 55.90
N ASP A 381 -7.10 2.21 54.68
CA ASP A 381 -5.77 1.79 54.22
C ASP A 381 -5.58 2.13 52.73
N GLY A 382 -4.64 3.04 52.43
CA GLY A 382 -4.31 3.46 51.08
C GLY A 382 -2.94 2.94 50.63
N PRO A 383 -2.79 2.35 49.43
CA PRO A 383 -1.48 1.94 48.93
C PRO A 383 -0.66 3.14 48.46
N SER A 384 0.59 3.22 48.92
CA SER A 384 1.52 4.30 48.59
C SER A 384 2.11 4.18 47.18
N TRP A 385 2.05 5.25 46.39
CA TRP A 385 2.80 5.37 45.15
C TRP A 385 4.29 5.65 45.43
N GLN A 386 5.16 4.67 45.17
CA GLN A 386 6.60 4.90 45.15
C GLN A 386 7.03 5.40 43.77
N ALA A 387 7.46 6.66 43.68
CA ALA A 387 8.13 7.21 42.51
C ALA A 387 9.60 6.74 42.47
N SER A 388 10.03 6.19 41.33
CA SER A 388 11.43 5.82 41.09
C SER A 388 12.24 7.02 40.61
N GLU A 389 12.87 7.74 41.55
CA GLU A 389 13.85 8.78 41.22
C GLU A 389 15.14 8.16 40.67
N ASN A 390 15.49 8.47 39.42
CA ASN A 390 16.77 8.11 38.83
C ASN A 390 17.90 8.95 39.44
N LYS A 391 18.85 8.30 40.11
CA LYS A 391 20.05 8.95 40.67
C LYS A 391 21.02 9.37 39.57
N LEU A 392 21.18 10.67 39.38
CA LEU A 392 22.37 11.28 38.79
C LEU A 392 23.54 11.17 39.78
N SER A 393 24.59 10.41 39.45
CA SER A 393 25.88 10.51 40.14
C SER A 393 26.80 11.45 39.37
N ARG A 394 27.18 12.53 40.03
CA ARG A 394 28.12 13.54 39.56
C ARG A 394 29.46 13.26 40.23
N ASP A 395 30.51 13.05 39.46
CA ASP A 395 31.89 13.09 39.96
C ASP A 395 32.68 14.11 39.12
N ASP A 396 32.85 15.29 39.69
CA ASP A 396 33.71 16.36 39.18
C ASP A 396 35.14 16.13 39.73
N GLN A 397 36.11 15.78 38.88
CA GLN A 397 37.53 16.02 39.18
C GLN A 397 38.21 16.75 38.03
N ALA A 398 38.41 18.06 38.23
CA ALA A 398 39.28 18.87 37.41
C ALA A 398 40.75 18.65 37.80
N TRP A 399 41.63 18.52 36.80
CA TRP A 399 43.04 18.83 36.97
C TRP A 399 43.49 19.73 35.83
N ALA A 400 44.12 20.86 36.17
CA ALA A 400 44.64 21.83 35.22
C ALA A 400 46.16 21.97 35.36
N GLY A 401 46.80 22.28 34.23
CA GLY A 401 48.24 22.54 34.09
C GLY A 401 49.03 21.38 33.48
N THR A 402 50.13 21.60 32.76
CA THR A 402 50.71 22.87 32.25
C THR A 402 51.87 22.53 31.28
N THR A 403 51.99 23.27 30.16
CA THR A 403 53.24 23.66 29.46
C THR A 403 54.27 22.63 28.93
N ASN A 404 54.74 22.90 27.68
CA ASN A 404 56.10 22.65 27.13
C ASN A 404 56.50 21.19 26.80
N SER A 405 57.39 20.90 25.82
CA SER A 405 58.04 21.69 24.76
C SER A 405 58.54 20.79 23.61
N ASP A 406 58.79 21.40 22.44
CA ASP A 406 59.88 21.22 21.46
C ASP A 406 60.49 19.83 21.11
N GLY A 407 60.72 19.62 19.81
CA GLY A 407 61.68 18.66 19.22
C GLY A 407 61.10 17.90 18.02
N ASN A 408 61.47 18.13 16.75
CA ASN A 408 62.75 17.84 16.06
C ASN A 408 63.15 16.34 16.15
N ASP A 409 63.61 15.63 15.11
CA ASP A 409 64.07 15.97 13.75
C ASP A 409 63.80 14.78 12.79
N GLU A 410 63.38 15.01 11.53
CA GLU A 410 64.16 14.89 10.27
C GLU A 410 64.60 13.47 9.81
N ASN A 411 64.48 13.27 8.48
CA ASN A 411 65.34 12.43 7.60
C ASN A 411 65.33 10.90 7.79
N ASP A 412 65.65 10.07 6.78
CA ASP A 412 66.04 10.25 5.36
C ASP A 412 65.47 9.03 4.58
N ASN A 413 64.78 9.20 3.44
CA ASN A 413 65.27 9.21 2.04
C ASN A 413 65.63 7.84 1.40
N ASN A 414 65.24 7.68 0.11
CA ASN A 414 65.83 6.80 -0.93
C ASN A 414 65.66 5.26 -0.75
N ASP A 415 65.77 4.32 -1.71
CA ASP A 415 65.87 4.23 -3.20
C ASP A 415 65.65 2.71 -3.57
N ASP A 416 65.16 2.22 -4.74
CA ASP A 416 64.63 2.77 -6.00
C ASP A 416 63.88 1.67 -6.85
N ILE A 417 63.34 2.05 -8.03
CA ILE A 417 63.26 1.33 -9.35
C ILE A 417 62.24 0.20 -9.65
N ASP A 418 61.53 0.39 -10.79
CA ASP A 418 60.89 -0.53 -11.78
C ASP A 418 60.08 -1.79 -11.32
N ASP A 419 59.08 -2.31 -12.04
CA ASP A 419 58.71 -2.16 -13.46
C ASP A 419 57.21 -2.53 -13.66
N GLY A 420 56.58 -2.12 -14.77
CA GLY A 420 55.41 -2.84 -15.34
C GLY A 420 54.05 -2.13 -15.44
N ASP A 421 53.66 -1.81 -16.68
CA ASP A 421 52.31 -1.43 -17.11
C ASP A 421 51.18 -2.37 -16.65
N VAL A 422 50.07 -1.80 -16.10
CA VAL A 422 48.69 -2.14 -16.53
C VAL A 422 47.75 -0.95 -16.31
N ASP A 423 47.31 -0.29 -17.39
CA ASP A 423 46.17 0.63 -17.37
C ASP A 423 44.88 -0.11 -16.96
N THR A 424 44.32 0.21 -15.78
CA THR A 424 42.99 -0.26 -15.37
C THR A 424 42.04 0.92 -15.17
N VAL A 425 41.42 1.34 -16.27
CA VAL A 425 40.28 2.26 -16.25
C VAL A 425 39.12 1.58 -15.53
N VAL A 426 38.71 2.12 -14.37
CA VAL A 426 37.55 1.64 -13.62
C VAL A 426 36.27 2.01 -14.37
N ALA A 427 35.81 1.08 -15.22
CA ALA A 427 34.50 1.15 -15.86
C ALA A 427 33.39 0.84 -14.84
N GLY A 428 32.34 1.67 -14.81
CA GLY A 428 31.18 1.47 -13.93
C GLY A 428 30.38 0.19 -14.24
N PRO A 429 29.46 -0.21 -13.33
CA PRO A 429 28.79 -1.52 -13.39
C PRO A 429 27.89 -1.68 -14.62
N ALA A 430 28.37 -2.45 -15.59
CA ALA A 430 27.68 -2.74 -16.83
C ALA A 430 26.61 -3.85 -16.68
N PHE A 431 25.46 -3.52 -16.07
CA PHE A 431 24.25 -4.37 -16.11
C PHE A 431 23.22 -3.94 -17.16
N ALA A 432 23.67 -3.24 -18.21
CA ALA A 432 22.92 -3.13 -19.45
C ALA A 432 22.88 -4.50 -20.17
N SER A 433 21.95 -5.37 -19.77
CA SER A 433 21.70 -6.63 -20.48
C SER A 433 21.53 -6.35 -21.97
N LYS A 434 22.30 -7.06 -22.82
CA LYS A 434 22.35 -6.79 -24.27
C LYS A 434 21.00 -7.11 -24.90
N LEU A 435 20.10 -6.12 -24.95
CA LEU A 435 18.81 -6.19 -25.65
C LEU A 435 19.07 -6.68 -27.09
N LYS A 436 18.43 -7.79 -27.46
CA LYS A 436 18.60 -8.35 -28.80
C LYS A 436 18.01 -7.38 -29.83
N THR A 437 18.83 -6.94 -30.78
CA THR A 437 18.39 -6.09 -31.88
C THR A 437 17.60 -6.91 -32.90
N VAL A 438 16.42 -6.43 -33.29
CA VAL A 438 15.53 -7.07 -34.25
C VAL A 438 15.18 -6.05 -35.33
N THR A 439 15.62 -6.31 -36.56
CA THR A 439 15.23 -5.47 -37.71
C THR A 439 13.79 -5.77 -38.10
N VAL A 440 12.96 -4.73 -38.24
CA VAL A 440 11.54 -4.85 -38.58
C VAL A 440 11.15 -3.85 -39.68
N THR A 441 10.14 -4.22 -40.46
CA THR A 441 9.53 -3.35 -41.48
C THR A 441 8.25 -2.74 -40.93
N VAL A 442 8.21 -1.42 -40.77
CA VAL A 442 6.97 -0.71 -40.40
C VAL A 442 6.07 -0.62 -41.64
N SER A 443 4.80 -0.97 -41.48
CA SER A 443 3.78 -1.01 -42.52
C SER A 443 2.55 -0.21 -42.10
N LYS A 444 1.73 0.22 -43.07
CA LYS A 444 0.52 1.03 -42.86
C LYS A 444 -0.72 0.16 -43.11
N ARG A 445 -1.64 0.06 -42.15
CA ARG A 445 -2.88 -0.71 -42.36
C ARG A 445 -3.74 -0.03 -43.45
N LYS A 446 -4.16 -0.78 -44.47
CA LYS A 446 -5.13 -0.33 -45.49
C LYS A 446 -6.54 -0.32 -44.89
N GLY A 447 -6.89 0.74 -44.18
CA GLY A 447 -8.26 0.97 -43.70
C GLY A 447 -9.20 1.46 -44.82
N LEU A 448 -10.50 1.13 -44.72
CA LEU A 448 -11.55 1.72 -45.55
C LEU A 448 -11.83 3.17 -45.10
N GLY A 449 -10.98 4.11 -45.51
CA GLY A 449 -11.20 5.54 -45.26
C GLY A 449 -9.93 6.38 -45.43
N LYS A 450 -10.09 7.64 -45.89
CA LYS A 450 -8.99 8.58 -46.14
C LYS A 450 -8.37 9.22 -44.88
N LEU A 451 -8.65 8.70 -43.70
CA LEU A 451 -8.20 9.26 -42.42
C LEU A 451 -7.22 8.30 -41.74
N PHE A 452 -5.93 8.68 -41.79
CA PHE A 452 -4.82 8.17 -40.99
C PHE A 452 -4.78 6.65 -40.74
N GLY A 453 -4.34 5.88 -41.75
CA GLY A 453 -4.03 4.46 -41.56
C GLY A 453 -2.94 4.26 -40.51
N LYS A 454 -3.27 3.55 -39.42
CA LYS A 454 -2.34 3.21 -38.33
C LYS A 454 -1.11 2.47 -38.85
N LEU A 455 0.05 2.79 -38.27
CA LEU A 455 1.29 2.07 -38.52
C LEU A 455 1.37 0.84 -37.61
N TYR A 456 2.04 -0.21 -38.09
CA TYR A 456 2.32 -1.42 -37.33
C TYR A 456 3.61 -2.08 -37.81
N PHE A 457 4.20 -2.94 -37.00
CA PHE A 457 5.29 -3.82 -37.41
C PHE A 457 5.06 -5.23 -36.87
N THR A 458 5.77 -6.22 -37.42
CA THR A 458 5.71 -7.60 -36.94
C THR A 458 6.87 -7.85 -35.98
N ASP A 459 6.58 -8.33 -34.77
CA ASP A 459 7.61 -8.65 -33.77
C ASP A 459 8.33 -9.98 -34.04
N HIS A 460 9.35 -10.29 -33.24
CA HIS A 460 10.12 -11.54 -33.33
C HIS A 460 9.29 -12.83 -33.09
N ARG A 461 8.01 -12.72 -32.73
CA ARG A 461 7.06 -13.83 -32.53
C ARG A 461 5.99 -13.88 -33.63
N GLY A 462 6.11 -13.05 -34.68
CA GLY A 462 5.12 -12.98 -35.76
C GLY A 462 3.87 -12.16 -35.43
N ARG A 463 3.83 -11.45 -34.29
CA ARG A 463 2.66 -10.67 -33.88
C ARG A 463 2.71 -9.25 -34.45
N GLN A 464 1.60 -8.75 -34.96
CA GLN A 464 1.48 -7.36 -35.38
C GLN A 464 1.32 -6.46 -34.15
N ILE A 465 2.23 -5.51 -33.99
CA ILE A 465 2.21 -4.48 -32.95
C ILE A 465 1.92 -3.15 -33.65
N ASP A 466 0.79 -2.53 -33.33
CA ASP A 466 0.49 -1.16 -33.76
C ASP A 466 1.48 -0.19 -33.09
N THR A 467 1.91 0.84 -33.80
CA THR A 467 2.93 1.79 -33.35
C THR A 467 2.69 3.17 -33.94
N GLU A 468 3.30 4.20 -33.38
CA GLU A 468 3.31 5.56 -33.93
C GLU A 468 4.73 6.06 -34.17
N LYS A 469 4.93 6.90 -35.20
CA LYS A 469 6.26 7.44 -35.55
C LYS A 469 6.94 8.20 -34.41
N ALA A 470 6.17 8.70 -33.44
CA ALA A 470 6.66 9.38 -32.24
C ALA A 470 7.31 8.44 -31.21
N GLU A 471 6.98 7.14 -31.23
CA GLU A 471 7.57 6.13 -30.33
C GLU A 471 9.01 5.73 -30.73
N TRP A 472 9.43 6.13 -31.94
CA TRP A 472 10.70 5.74 -32.54
C TRP A 472 11.74 6.86 -32.48
N LYS A 473 12.86 6.56 -31.84
CA LYS A 473 14.02 7.45 -31.77
C LYS A 473 14.79 7.40 -33.09
N LYS A 474 14.97 8.54 -33.75
CA LYS A 474 15.80 8.65 -34.96
C LYS A 474 17.27 8.39 -34.61
N VAL A 475 17.94 7.54 -35.39
CA VAL A 475 19.36 7.17 -35.22
C VAL A 475 20.09 7.23 -36.56
N VAL A 476 21.42 7.12 -36.53
CA VAL A 476 22.22 7.04 -37.76
C VAL A 476 21.83 5.79 -38.54
N GLY A 477 21.31 5.96 -39.75
CA GLY A 477 20.85 4.86 -40.62
C GLY A 477 19.37 4.45 -40.47
N GLY A 478 18.58 5.12 -39.62
CA GLY A 478 17.14 4.83 -39.54
C GLY A 478 16.49 5.28 -38.22
N TYR A 479 15.71 4.38 -37.63
CA TYR A 479 14.96 4.62 -36.40
C TYR A 479 15.05 3.38 -35.49
N GLU A 480 15.11 3.59 -34.18
CA GLU A 480 15.07 2.53 -33.17
C GLU A 480 13.91 2.72 -32.17
N MET A 481 13.35 1.63 -31.67
CA MET A 481 12.35 1.61 -30.61
C MET A 481 12.75 0.58 -29.55
N LEU A 482 12.76 0.99 -28.28
CA LEU A 482 13.13 0.13 -27.15
C LEU A 482 11.89 -0.59 -26.61
N GLY A 483 11.86 -1.92 -26.77
CA GLY A 483 10.89 -2.78 -26.10
C GLY A 483 11.48 -3.49 -24.89
N ARG A 484 10.62 -4.01 -24.00
CA ARG A 484 10.97 -4.64 -22.71
C ARG A 484 12.09 -5.70 -22.74
N ARG A 485 12.36 -6.34 -23.88
CA ARG A 485 13.42 -7.35 -24.07
C ARG A 485 14.19 -7.27 -25.40
N HIS A 486 13.82 -6.33 -26.28
CA HIS A 486 14.33 -6.24 -27.65
C HIS A 486 14.47 -4.78 -28.08
N ARG A 487 15.50 -4.49 -28.88
CA ARG A 487 15.63 -3.21 -29.60
C ARG A 487 15.12 -3.41 -31.02
N TYR A 488 14.00 -2.81 -31.37
CA TYR A 488 13.49 -2.87 -32.73
C TYR A 488 14.15 -1.77 -33.57
N VAL A 489 14.59 -2.09 -34.78
CA VAL A 489 15.20 -1.12 -35.70
C VAL A 489 14.55 -1.18 -37.08
N THR A 490 14.34 -0.02 -37.70
CA THR A 490 13.79 0.09 -39.05
C THR A 490 14.52 1.19 -39.83
N SER A 491 14.75 0.99 -41.13
CA SER A 491 15.47 1.96 -41.96
C SER A 491 14.61 3.17 -42.33
N GLN A 492 13.31 2.96 -42.56
CA GLN A 492 12.38 4.00 -43.02
C GLN A 492 10.94 3.68 -42.62
N PHE A 493 10.11 4.73 -42.56
CA PHE A 493 8.66 4.61 -42.44
C PHE A 493 8.01 4.62 -43.83
N PRO A 494 6.83 3.99 -44.01
CA PRO A 494 6.03 4.18 -45.21
C PRO A 494 5.41 5.59 -45.22
N ASP A 495 5.35 6.20 -46.41
CA ASP A 495 4.76 7.53 -46.64
C ASP A 495 3.23 7.58 -46.37
#